data_AF-A0A2E8RUZ5-F1
#
_entry.id   AF-A0A2E8RUZ5-F1
#
_cell.length_a   1.000
_cell.length_b   1.000
_cell.length_c   1.000
_cell.angle_alpha   90.00
_cell.angle_beta   90.00
_cell.angle_gamma   90.00
#
_symmetry.space_group_name_H-M   'P 1'
#
loop_
_entity.id
_entity.type
_entity.pdbx_description
1 polymer ?
#
loop_
_entity_poly.entity_id
_entity_poly.type
_entity_poly.pdbx_seq_one_letter_code
_entity_poly.pdbx_strand_id
1 'polypeptide(L)'
;MTNQNTLPKTYEKPQLSIQVNGAPPRRAQAPDFSEIEQTLRGIALADSPVLIEGADDQTRENVAQLLHLYGRRAELPMHLCNSVEDAMELLNTGAFISSNDEPPSGTWVLRDVTQWSLESLEALNRAIQQLHVTRVRGQFLHKTLPRIVVLDPPPEDGNEMLAALRRNLSFFHICLNDDVEVSP
;
A
#
# COMPACT_ATOMS: atom_id res chain seq x y z
N MET A 1 17.34 18.14 -50.35
CA MET A 1 15.95 18.22 -49.85
C MET A 1 15.84 17.29 -48.68
N THR A 2 15.57 17.86 -47.52
CA THR A 2 15.34 17.24 -46.21
C THR A 2 14.07 16.40 -46.20
N ASN A 3 14.08 15.27 -45.49
CA ASN A 3 12.91 14.83 -44.73
C ASN A 3 13.39 14.21 -43.42
N GLN A 4 13.14 14.98 -42.37
CA GLN A 4 13.32 14.62 -40.97
C GLN A 4 12.32 13.50 -40.65
N ASN A 5 12.81 12.33 -40.28
CA ASN A 5 11.98 11.38 -39.52
C ASN A 5 11.93 11.92 -38.08
N THR A 6 10.93 12.77 -37.86
CA THR A 6 10.37 13.07 -36.54
C THR A 6 10.03 11.75 -35.85
N LEU A 7 10.62 11.50 -34.69
CA LEU A 7 10.12 10.55 -33.70
C LEU A 7 9.01 11.26 -32.92
N PRO A 8 7.72 10.88 -33.02
CA PRO A 8 6.74 11.29 -32.05
C PRO A 8 6.47 10.12 -31.10
N LYS A 9 6.86 10.32 -29.84
CA LYS A 9 6.28 9.77 -28.59
C LYS A 9 7.35 9.83 -27.52
N THR A 10 7.50 11.01 -26.91
CA THR A 10 7.92 11.09 -25.51
C THR A 10 6.90 10.27 -24.72
N TYR A 11 7.24 9.02 -24.41
CA TYR A 11 6.56 8.30 -23.34
C TYR A 11 6.91 9.05 -22.05
N GLU A 12 5.98 9.87 -21.58
CA GLU A 12 6.11 10.50 -20.27
C GLU A 12 6.07 9.38 -19.23
N LYS A 13 7.13 9.32 -18.40
CA LYS A 13 7.25 8.30 -17.36
C LYS A 13 6.22 8.59 -16.27
N PRO A 14 5.56 7.56 -15.71
CA PRO A 14 4.59 7.75 -14.63
C PRO A 14 5.24 8.48 -13.44
N GLN A 15 4.56 9.50 -12.92
CA GLN A 15 5.04 10.27 -11.78
C GLN A 15 4.58 9.60 -10.49
N LEU A 16 5.53 9.18 -9.66
CA LEU A 16 5.27 8.56 -8.36
C LEU A 16 5.44 9.61 -7.26
N SER A 17 4.39 9.88 -6.49
CA SER A 17 4.44 10.79 -5.35
C SER A 17 4.29 10.00 -4.05
N ILE A 18 5.18 10.23 -3.09
CA ILE A 18 5.14 9.55 -1.80
C ILE A 18 4.87 10.60 -0.73
N GLN A 19 3.74 10.43 -0.05
CA GLN A 19 3.38 11.19 1.13
C GLN A 19 3.55 10.29 2.37
N VAL A 20 4.47 10.67 3.25
CA VAL A 20 4.63 10.03 4.56
C VAL A 20 3.94 10.92 5.59
N ASN A 21 3.01 10.39 6.39
CA ASN A 21 2.32 11.18 7.41
C ASN A 21 3.32 11.88 8.33
N GLY A 22 3.20 13.21 8.45
CA GLY A 22 4.09 14.06 9.26
C GLY A 22 5.37 14.55 8.56
N ALA A 23 5.62 14.14 7.32
CA ALA A 23 6.69 14.68 6.48
C ALA A 23 6.12 15.50 5.31
N PRO A 24 6.81 16.55 4.84
CA PRO A 24 6.40 17.27 3.63
C PRO A 24 6.37 16.28 2.44
N PRO A 25 5.33 16.35 1.58
CA PRO A 25 5.20 15.43 0.45
C PRO A 25 6.42 15.53 -0.45
N ARG A 26 7.12 14.41 -0.65
CA ARG A 26 8.23 14.36 -1.60
C ARG A 26 7.66 14.08 -2.97
N ARG A 27 7.65 15.12 -3.80
CA ARG A 27 7.35 15.03 -5.23
C ARG A 27 8.65 14.92 -5.97
N ALA A 28 8.77 13.94 -6.84
CA ALA A 28 9.86 13.88 -7.78
C ALA A 28 9.27 13.66 -9.18
N GLN A 29 9.71 14.46 -10.15
CA GLN A 29 9.47 14.15 -11.56
C GLN A 29 10.09 12.79 -11.79
N ALA A 30 9.27 11.81 -12.22
CA ALA A 30 9.58 10.40 -12.39
C ALA A 30 11.06 10.09 -12.10
N PRO A 31 11.40 9.75 -10.85
CA PRO A 31 12.79 9.61 -10.43
C PRO A 31 13.47 8.59 -11.32
N ASP A 32 14.77 8.76 -11.48
CA ASP A 32 15.61 7.64 -11.84
C ASP A 32 15.25 6.50 -10.87
N PHE A 33 14.92 5.32 -11.39
CA PHE A 33 14.28 4.22 -10.65
C PHE A 33 14.96 3.93 -9.30
N SER A 34 16.28 4.21 -9.22
CA SER A 34 17.11 4.16 -8.02
C SER A 34 16.65 5.02 -6.83
N GLU A 35 16.07 6.21 -7.04
CA GLU A 35 15.62 7.09 -5.94
C GLU A 35 14.27 6.64 -5.36
N ILE A 36 13.35 6.17 -6.21
CA ILE A 36 12.11 5.50 -5.77
C ILE A 36 12.50 4.24 -5.00
N GLU A 37 13.43 3.45 -5.53
CA GLU A 37 13.83 2.18 -4.93
C GLU A 37 14.35 2.38 -3.51
N GLN A 38 15.19 3.38 -3.24
CA GLN A 38 15.66 3.70 -1.88
C GLN A 38 14.51 4.10 -0.96
N THR A 39 13.55 4.88 -1.47
CA THR A 39 12.39 5.31 -0.67
C THR A 39 11.47 4.13 -0.37
N LEU A 40 11.14 3.30 -1.37
CA LEU A 40 10.37 2.08 -1.21
C LEU A 40 11.06 1.10 -0.26
N ARG A 41 12.38 0.95 -0.32
CA ARG A 41 13.16 0.16 0.65
C ARG A 41 12.99 0.70 2.08
N GLY A 42 13.04 2.02 2.26
CA GLY A 42 12.79 2.65 3.56
C GLY A 42 11.40 2.33 4.12
N ILE A 43 10.36 2.49 3.29
CA ILE A 43 8.97 2.12 3.61
C ILE A 43 8.87 0.63 3.93
N ALA A 44 9.49 -0.19 3.09
CA ALA A 44 9.49 -1.64 3.22
C ALA A 44 10.23 -2.15 4.47
N LEU A 45 11.06 -1.35 5.13
CA LEU A 45 11.71 -1.75 6.38
C LEU A 45 10.94 -1.33 7.64
N ALA A 46 9.98 -0.40 7.50
CA ALA A 46 9.25 0.21 8.62
C ALA A 46 8.11 -0.66 9.15
N ASP A 47 7.67 -1.69 8.41
CA ASP A 47 6.63 -2.65 8.82
C ASP A 47 5.25 -2.05 9.11
N SER A 48 5.07 -0.75 8.92
CA SER A 48 3.79 -0.04 9.03
C SER A 48 2.82 -0.46 7.91
N PRO A 49 1.51 -0.25 8.13
CA PRO A 49 0.53 -0.32 7.04
C PRO A 49 0.87 0.69 5.94
N VAL A 50 0.52 0.34 4.70
CA VAL A 50 0.76 1.18 3.52
C VAL A 50 -0.54 1.31 2.74
N LEU A 51 -0.84 2.52 2.29
CA LEU A 51 -1.91 2.83 1.34
C LEU A 51 -1.29 3.18 -0.01
N ILE A 52 -1.70 2.49 -1.06
CA ILE A 52 -1.28 2.74 -2.44
C ILE A 52 -2.51 3.14 -3.23
N GLU A 53 -2.49 4.36 -3.78
CA GLU A 53 -3.60 4.97 -4.51
C GLU A 53 -3.17 5.49 -5.88
N GLY A 54 -4.15 5.70 -6.76
CA GLY A 54 -3.93 6.12 -8.14
C GLY A 54 -3.34 5.01 -9.01
N ALA A 55 -2.90 5.33 -10.22
CA ALA A 55 -2.54 4.38 -11.27
C ALA A 55 -3.61 3.33 -11.65
N ASP A 56 -3.30 2.46 -12.59
CA ASP A 56 -4.03 1.22 -12.84
C ASP A 56 -3.72 0.14 -11.77
N ASP A 57 -4.56 -0.91 -11.71
CA ASP A 57 -4.41 -2.02 -10.76
C ASP A 57 -3.04 -2.71 -10.82
N GLN A 58 -2.55 -2.96 -12.04
CA GLN A 58 -1.29 -3.67 -12.25
C GLN A 58 -0.11 -2.88 -11.69
N THR A 59 -0.12 -1.55 -11.87
CA THR A 59 0.92 -0.67 -11.34
C THR A 59 0.90 -0.65 -9.80
N ARG A 60 -0.29 -0.56 -9.18
CA ARG A 60 -0.43 -0.64 -7.71
C ARG A 60 0.09 -1.97 -7.15
N GLU A 61 -0.25 -3.09 -7.80
CA GLU A 61 0.24 -4.41 -7.43
C GLU A 61 1.76 -4.54 -7.55
N ASN A 62 2.35 -4.03 -8.63
CA ASN A 62 3.80 -4.07 -8.82
C ASN A 62 4.52 -3.33 -7.68
N VAL A 63 4.00 -2.19 -7.24
CA VAL A 63 4.55 -1.45 -6.08
C VAL A 63 4.39 -2.27 -4.79
N ALA A 64 3.24 -2.93 -4.58
CA ALA A 64 3.04 -3.82 -3.44
C ALA A 64 4.02 -5.00 -3.43
N GLN A 65 4.30 -5.59 -4.59
CA GLN A 65 5.29 -6.66 -4.75
C GLN A 65 6.71 -6.16 -4.42
N LEU A 66 7.09 -4.97 -4.88
CA LEU A 66 8.38 -4.36 -4.52
C LEU A 66 8.49 -4.13 -3.01
N LEU A 67 7.44 -3.61 -2.37
CA LEU A 67 7.41 -3.41 -0.91
C LEU A 67 7.54 -4.74 -0.14
N HIS A 68 6.99 -5.83 -0.68
CA HIS A 68 7.14 -7.16 -0.12
C HIS A 68 8.58 -7.66 -0.24
N LEU A 69 9.14 -7.62 -1.46
CA LEU A 69 10.50 -8.09 -1.77
C LEU A 69 11.60 -7.33 -1.03
N TYR A 70 11.43 -6.02 -0.83
CA TYR A 70 12.39 -5.20 -0.08
C TYR A 70 12.18 -5.27 1.44
N GLY A 71 11.10 -5.90 1.91
CA GLY A 71 10.75 -5.92 3.32
C GLY A 71 11.42 -7.03 4.11
N ARG A 72 11.35 -6.93 5.44
CA ARG A 72 11.85 -7.95 6.39
C ARG A 72 11.15 -9.30 6.29
N ARG A 73 10.09 -9.40 5.48
CA ARG A 73 9.20 -10.56 5.32
C ARG A 73 9.21 -11.10 3.89
N ALA A 74 10.21 -10.77 3.08
CA ALA A 74 10.31 -11.24 1.70
C ALA A 74 10.36 -12.78 1.56
N GLU A 75 10.74 -13.49 2.63
CA GLU A 75 10.72 -14.96 2.71
C GLU A 75 9.35 -15.54 3.12
N LEU A 76 8.42 -14.69 3.56
CA LEU A 76 7.06 -15.09 3.96
C LEU A 76 6.08 -14.91 2.80
N PRO A 77 4.88 -15.50 2.87
CA PRO A 77 3.90 -15.35 1.80
C PRO A 77 3.42 -13.91 1.60
N MET A 78 3.12 -13.58 0.35
CA MET A 78 2.33 -12.42 -0.04
C MET A 78 0.92 -12.89 -0.38
N HIS A 79 -0.04 -12.55 0.47
CA HIS A 79 -1.46 -12.90 0.32
C HIS A 79 -2.14 -11.79 -0.48
N LEU A 80 -2.51 -12.08 -1.72
CA LEU A 80 -3.25 -11.19 -2.60
C LEU A 80 -4.75 -11.44 -2.42
N CYS A 81 -5.44 -10.56 -1.70
CA CYS A 81 -6.89 -10.66 -1.49
C CYS A 81 -7.61 -9.97 -2.65
N ASN A 82 -8.27 -10.76 -3.49
CA ASN A 82 -9.02 -10.23 -4.64
C ASN A 82 -10.51 -10.03 -4.31
N SER A 83 -10.94 -10.42 -3.12
CA SER A 83 -12.30 -10.26 -2.63
C SER A 83 -12.31 -9.81 -1.16
N VAL A 84 -13.45 -9.27 -0.73
CA VAL A 84 -13.68 -8.91 0.69
C VAL A 84 -13.66 -10.18 1.55
N GLU A 85 -14.19 -11.28 1.02
CA GLU A 85 -14.24 -12.58 1.69
C GLU A 85 -12.82 -13.10 2.02
N ASP A 86 -11.90 -13.08 1.05
CA ASP A 86 -10.50 -13.48 1.25
C ASP A 86 -9.83 -12.60 2.33
N ALA A 87 -10.09 -11.29 2.26
CA ALA A 87 -9.55 -10.34 3.22
C ALA A 87 -10.10 -10.59 4.63
N MET A 88 -11.40 -10.84 4.74
CA MET A 88 -12.05 -11.11 6.02
C MET A 88 -11.59 -12.44 6.62
N GLU A 89 -11.30 -13.45 5.81
CA GLU A 89 -10.68 -14.69 6.31
C GLU A 89 -9.35 -14.39 7.00
N LEU A 90 -8.46 -13.62 6.37
CA LEU A 90 -7.18 -13.21 6.97
C LEU A 90 -7.35 -12.30 8.19
N LEU A 91 -8.26 -11.33 8.12
CA LEU A 91 -8.53 -10.40 9.22
C LEU A 91 -9.10 -11.13 10.43
N ASN A 92 -9.94 -12.15 10.23
CA ASN A 92 -10.55 -12.93 11.30
C ASN A 92 -9.62 -14.02 11.85
N THR A 93 -8.79 -14.65 11.01
CA THR A 93 -7.79 -15.65 11.46
C THR A 93 -6.55 -15.01 12.09
N GLY A 94 -6.08 -13.90 11.52
CA GLY A 94 -4.93 -13.16 12.03
C GLY A 94 -5.26 -12.21 13.19
N ALA A 95 -6.54 -11.96 13.48
CA ALA A 95 -7.01 -11.39 14.75
C ALA A 95 -6.95 -12.45 15.88
N PHE A 96 -5.77 -13.02 16.10
CA PHE A 96 -5.34 -13.70 17.34
C PHE A 96 -6.42 -14.56 18.01
N ILE A 97 -6.93 -15.56 17.30
CA ILE A 97 -7.74 -16.61 17.91
C ILE A 97 -6.83 -17.48 18.77
N SER A 98 -7.30 -17.83 19.96
CA SER A 98 -6.64 -18.61 21.00
C SER A 98 -6.35 -20.08 20.64
N SER A 99 -6.17 -20.42 19.37
CA SER A 99 -5.78 -21.76 18.94
C SER A 99 -4.27 -21.85 18.76
N ASN A 100 -3.72 -23.06 18.88
CA ASN A 100 -2.29 -23.36 18.71
C ASN A 100 -1.77 -23.13 17.28
N ASP A 101 -2.53 -22.46 16.42
CA ASP A 101 -2.19 -22.19 15.03
C ASP A 101 -1.51 -20.83 14.93
N GLU A 102 -0.37 -20.78 14.25
CA GLU A 102 0.32 -19.52 13.99
C GLU A 102 -0.55 -18.65 13.06
N PRO A 103 -0.79 -17.37 13.41
CA PRO A 103 -1.59 -16.49 12.56
C PRO A 103 -0.91 -16.32 11.19
N PRO A 104 -1.69 -16.16 10.09
CA PRO A 104 -1.13 -15.98 8.77
C PRO A 104 -0.20 -14.76 8.73
N SER A 105 1.10 -15.02 8.53
CA SER A 105 2.15 -14.00 8.51
C SER A 105 2.49 -13.57 7.07
N GLY A 106 3.33 -12.55 6.94
CA GLY A 106 3.80 -12.06 5.64
C GLY A 106 3.22 -10.70 5.25
N THR A 107 2.76 -10.56 4.01
CA THR A 107 2.15 -9.31 3.51
C THR A 107 0.74 -9.59 3.01
N TRP A 108 -0.25 -8.88 3.53
CA TRP A 108 -1.64 -8.93 3.12
C TRP A 108 -1.91 -7.73 2.22
N VAL A 109 -2.31 -8.00 0.98
CA VAL A 109 -2.66 -6.98 0.01
C VAL A 109 -4.17 -6.98 -0.16
N LEU A 110 -4.81 -5.88 0.23
CA LEU A 110 -6.26 -5.71 0.27
C LEU A 110 -6.68 -4.72 -0.82
N ARG A 111 -7.68 -5.06 -1.62
CA ARG A 111 -8.17 -4.21 -2.72
C ARG A 111 -9.51 -3.58 -2.41
N ASP A 112 -9.75 -2.43 -3.04
CA ASP A 112 -11.06 -1.77 -3.11
C ASP A 112 -11.73 -1.63 -1.74
N VAL A 113 -10.92 -1.33 -0.73
CA VAL A 113 -11.35 -1.16 0.66
C VAL A 113 -12.37 -0.03 0.75
N THR A 114 -12.30 0.96 -0.14
CA THR A 114 -13.33 2.01 -0.27
C THR A 114 -14.74 1.48 -0.56
N GLN A 115 -14.86 0.30 -1.16
CA GLN A 115 -16.15 -0.32 -1.50
C GLN A 115 -16.66 -1.28 -0.42
N TRP A 116 -15.88 -1.51 0.63
CA TRP A 116 -16.22 -2.48 1.67
C TRP A 116 -17.38 -2.00 2.55
N SER A 117 -18.11 -2.96 3.12
CA SER A 117 -19.13 -2.68 4.12
C SER A 117 -18.52 -2.05 5.37
N LEU A 118 -19.33 -1.30 6.13
CA LEU A 118 -18.91 -0.70 7.40
C LEU A 118 -18.32 -1.75 8.37
N GLU A 119 -18.93 -2.93 8.45
CA GLU A 119 -18.47 -4.03 9.30
C GLU A 119 -17.05 -4.50 8.92
N SER A 120 -16.77 -4.60 7.61
CA SER A 120 -15.45 -5.01 7.10
C SER A 120 -14.40 -3.92 7.34
N LEU A 121 -14.77 -2.65 7.18
CA LEU A 121 -13.92 -1.51 7.51
C LEU A 121 -13.56 -1.47 9.01
N GLU A 122 -14.53 -1.77 9.88
CA GLU A 122 -14.28 -1.87 11.31
C GLU A 122 -13.33 -3.02 11.66
N ALA A 123 -13.48 -4.18 11.02
CA ALA A 123 -12.58 -5.32 11.20
C ALA A 123 -11.14 -4.97 10.79
N LEU A 124 -10.96 -4.33 9.64
CA LEU A 124 -9.66 -3.85 9.18
C LEU A 124 -9.06 -2.83 10.16
N ASN A 125 -9.85 -1.86 10.63
CA ASN A 125 -9.37 -0.87 11.59
C ASN A 125 -8.94 -1.53 12.91
N ARG A 126 -9.70 -2.52 13.41
CA ARG A 126 -9.32 -3.29 14.60
C ARG A 126 -7.97 -4.00 14.40
N ALA A 127 -7.77 -4.64 13.25
CA ALA A 127 -6.51 -5.31 12.93
C ALA A 127 -5.33 -4.32 12.91
N ILE A 128 -5.48 -3.16 12.26
CA ILE A 128 -4.44 -2.12 12.22
C ILE A 128 -4.08 -1.62 13.63
N GLN A 129 -5.09 -1.34 14.47
CA GLN A 129 -4.89 -0.87 15.83
C GLN A 129 -4.18 -1.93 16.70
N GLN A 130 -4.57 -3.20 16.57
CA GLN A 130 -3.89 -4.29 17.26
C GLN A 130 -2.43 -4.42 16.81
N LEU A 131 -2.15 -4.39 15.50
CA LEU A 131 -0.77 -4.40 14.99
C LEU A 131 0.05 -3.23 15.54
N HIS A 132 -0.55 -2.04 15.66
CA HIS A 132 0.11 -0.88 16.25
C HIS A 132 0.47 -1.12 17.72
N VAL A 133 -0.48 -1.58 18.55
CA VAL A 133 -0.23 -1.90 19.96
C VAL A 133 0.86 -2.95 20.11
N THR A 134 0.83 -4.00 19.29
CA THR A 134 1.81 -5.09 19.35
C THR A 134 3.21 -4.62 18.96
N ARG A 135 3.33 -3.72 17.97
CA ARG A 135 4.61 -3.08 17.61
C ARG A 135 5.16 -2.24 18.76
N VAL A 136 4.34 -1.38 19.37
CA VAL A 136 4.76 -0.48 20.46
C VAL A 136 5.24 -1.27 21.69
N ARG A 137 4.63 -2.42 21.96
CA ARG A 137 5.01 -3.28 23.09
C ARG A 137 6.27 -4.10 22.83
N GLY A 138 6.84 -4.07 21.62
CA GLY A 138 8.03 -4.84 21.26
C GLY A 138 7.85 -6.36 21.37
N GLN A 139 6.59 -6.83 21.37
CA GLN A 139 6.24 -8.16 21.87
C GLN A 139 6.50 -9.31 20.87
N PHE A 140 6.96 -9.04 19.64
CA PHE A 140 7.15 -10.09 18.63
C PHE A 140 8.29 -9.83 17.63
N LEU A 141 8.87 -10.94 17.14
CA LEU A 141 9.75 -11.00 15.99
C LEU A 141 8.97 -10.56 14.74
N HIS A 142 9.59 -9.78 13.85
CA HIS A 142 8.95 -9.26 12.62
C HIS A 142 8.27 -10.35 11.77
N LYS A 143 8.70 -11.61 11.93
CA LYS A 143 8.21 -12.80 11.25
C LYS A 143 6.78 -13.21 11.64
N THR A 144 6.22 -12.73 12.74
CA THR A 144 4.89 -13.18 13.21
C THR A 144 3.76 -12.18 12.98
N LEU A 145 4.09 -10.92 12.67
CA LEU A 145 3.08 -9.89 12.39
C LEU A 145 2.92 -9.70 10.90
N PRO A 146 1.69 -9.69 10.35
CA PRO A 146 1.47 -9.34 8.96
C PRO A 146 1.73 -7.85 8.70
N ARG A 147 2.17 -7.54 7.48
CA ARG A 147 2.05 -6.19 6.92
C ARG A 147 0.73 -6.08 6.18
N ILE A 148 0.01 -4.98 6.39
CA ILE A 148 -1.18 -4.63 5.61
C ILE A 148 -0.79 -3.62 4.53
N VAL A 149 -1.10 -3.93 3.27
CA VAL A 149 -0.98 -3.03 2.13
C VAL A 149 -2.38 -2.90 1.53
N VAL A 150 -2.88 -1.68 1.40
CA VAL A 150 -4.18 -1.39 0.79
C VAL A 150 -3.95 -0.80 -0.59
N LEU A 151 -4.61 -1.37 -1.60
CA LEU A 151 -4.66 -0.87 -2.97
C LEU A 151 -6.06 -0.29 -3.18
N ASP A 152 -6.16 1.03 -3.21
CA ASP A 152 -7.44 1.70 -3.40
C ASP A 152 -7.40 2.61 -4.63
N PRO A 153 -8.53 2.83 -5.31
CA PRO A 153 -8.66 3.92 -6.25
C PRO A 153 -8.50 5.29 -5.55
N PRO A 154 -8.30 6.37 -6.31
CA PRO A 154 -8.34 7.73 -5.79
C PRO A 154 -9.63 7.97 -4.97
N PRO A 155 -9.58 8.86 -3.96
CA PRO A 155 -10.76 9.15 -3.15
C PRO A 155 -11.94 9.61 -4.01
N GLU A 156 -13.09 8.98 -3.80
CA GLU A 156 -14.38 9.60 -4.07
C GLU A 156 -14.85 10.27 -2.77
N ASP A 157 -15.27 11.53 -2.84
CA ASP A 157 -15.66 12.31 -1.66
C ASP A 157 -16.83 11.63 -0.91
N GLY A 158 -16.80 11.67 0.44
CA GLY A 158 -18.04 11.55 1.23
C GLY A 158 -18.13 10.52 2.37
N ASN A 159 -17.05 9.86 2.81
CA ASN A 159 -17.13 8.89 3.92
C ASN A 159 -16.11 9.15 5.05
N GLU A 160 -16.59 9.57 6.22
CA GLU A 160 -15.77 9.88 7.39
C GLU A 160 -15.00 8.67 7.96
N MET A 161 -15.58 7.47 7.89
CA MET A 161 -14.91 6.23 8.32
C MET A 161 -13.74 5.90 7.39
N LEU A 162 -13.94 6.05 6.07
CA LEU A 162 -12.85 5.90 5.10
C LEU A 162 -11.77 6.95 5.33
N ALA A 163 -12.12 8.20 5.67
CA ALA A 163 -11.13 9.21 6.02
C ALA A 163 -10.33 8.85 7.29
N ALA A 164 -10.98 8.28 8.31
CA ALA A 164 -10.30 7.82 9.53
C ALA A 164 -9.40 6.60 9.28
N LEU A 165 -9.89 5.64 8.51
CA LEU A 165 -9.13 4.45 8.12
C LEU A 165 -7.92 4.85 7.27
N ARG A 166 -8.11 5.73 6.28
CA ARG A 166 -7.03 6.29 5.47
C ARG A 166 -5.99 6.93 6.38
N ARG A 167 -6.35 7.80 7.34
CA ARG A 167 -5.36 8.36 8.30
C ARG A 167 -4.53 7.29 9.03
N ASN A 168 -5.13 6.16 9.40
CA ASN A 168 -4.45 5.03 10.05
C ASN A 168 -3.58 4.20 9.07
N LEU A 169 -3.99 4.11 7.81
CA LEU A 169 -3.25 3.47 6.72
C LEU A 169 -2.14 4.37 6.14
N SER A 170 -2.31 5.70 6.21
CA SER A 170 -1.46 6.74 5.63
C SER A 170 -0.12 6.93 6.37
N PHE A 171 0.29 6.01 7.25
CA PHE A 171 1.65 6.07 7.79
C PHE A 171 2.67 6.12 6.63
N PHE A 172 2.40 5.36 5.57
CA PHE A 172 2.96 5.57 4.24
C PHE A 172 1.82 5.58 3.21
N HIS A 173 1.62 6.72 2.55
CA HIS A 173 0.67 6.89 1.46
C HIS A 173 1.45 7.10 0.15
N ILE A 174 1.33 6.14 -0.75
CA ILE A 174 1.95 6.19 -2.07
C ILE A 174 0.85 6.55 -3.06
N CYS A 175 0.96 7.71 -3.69
CA CYS A 175 0.02 8.17 -4.71
C CYS A 175 0.71 8.14 -6.08
N LEU A 176 0.18 7.32 -6.98
CA LEU A 176 0.66 7.08 -8.33
C LEU A 176 -0.18 7.93 -9.28
N ASN A 177 0.42 8.95 -9.91
CA ASN A 177 -0.32 9.83 -10.82
C ASN A 177 -0.25 9.28 -12.26
N ASP A 178 -1.40 9.11 -12.91
CA ASP A 178 -1.49 8.66 -14.30
C ASP A 178 -1.39 9.77 -15.33
N ASP A 179 -1.76 11.01 -15.02
CA ASP A 179 -1.81 12.08 -16.02
C ASP A 179 -1.33 13.43 -15.46
N VAL A 180 -0.48 14.12 -16.24
CA VAL A 180 -0.36 15.58 -16.20
C VAL A 180 -1.10 16.10 -17.43
N GLU A 181 -2.26 16.74 -17.23
CA GLU A 181 -2.80 17.63 -18.25
C GLU A 181 -1.80 18.77 -18.50
N VAL A 182 -1.13 18.73 -19.64
CA VAL A 182 -0.34 19.86 -20.12
C VAL A 182 -1.33 20.90 -20.64
N SER A 183 -1.58 21.94 -19.84
CA SER A 183 -2.17 23.17 -20.40
C SER A 183 -1.23 23.70 -21.49
N PRO A 184 -1.75 24.04 -22.68
CA PRO A 184 -0.94 24.52 -23.80
C PRO A 184 -0.21 25.83 -23.53
#